data_AF-A0A0F8YIP5-F1
#
_entry.id   AF-A0A0F8YIP5-F1
#
_cell.length_a   1.000
_cell.length_b   1.000
_cell.length_c   1.000
_cell.angle_alpha   90.00
_cell.angle_beta   90.00
_cell.angle_gamma   90.00
#
_symmetry.space_group_name_H-M   'P 1'
#
loop_
_entity.id
_entity.type
_entity.pdbx_description
1 polymer ?
#
loop_
_entity_poly.entity_id
_entity_poly.type
_entity_poly.pdbx_seq_one_letter_code
_entity_poly.pdbx_strand_id
1 'polypeptide(L)'
;MKPGKYNDNDPYQFRMYRELSEKERKQLGEKIKRLDIQCDTLIDNRMKLLKALKLIYRKHVCDDQNVSWGEVSQCLLDTLCEVMGDKAYQEWSESERRRYETNAEVKP
;
A
#
# COMPACT_ATOMS: atom_id res chain seq x y z
N MET A 1 -21.92 39.19 18.31
CA MET A 1 -22.99 38.76 17.38
C MET A 1 -23.33 37.31 17.69
N LYS A 2 -24.61 37.00 17.97
CA LYS A 2 -25.08 35.64 18.28
C LYS A 2 -25.18 34.81 16.98
N PRO A 3 -24.90 33.50 16.98
CA PRO A 3 -25.16 32.65 15.83
C PRO A 3 -26.66 32.70 15.53
N GLY A 4 -27.01 33.00 14.27
CA GLY A 4 -28.39 33.13 13.83
C GLY A 4 -29.18 31.86 14.14
N LYS A 5 -30.38 32.04 14.70
CA LYS A 5 -31.30 30.94 14.97
C LYS A 5 -31.67 30.28 13.64
N TYR A 6 -31.38 28.98 13.50
CA TYR A 6 -31.88 28.17 12.39
C TYR A 6 -33.41 28.23 12.39
N ASN A 7 -34.01 28.46 11.22
CA ASN A 7 -35.44 28.41 11.04
C ASN A 7 -35.79 27.05 10.45
N ASP A 8 -36.26 26.12 11.30
CA ASP A 8 -36.62 24.75 10.91
C ASP A 8 -37.75 24.70 9.86
N ASN A 9 -38.43 25.82 9.62
CA ASN A 9 -39.53 25.95 8.67
C ASN A 9 -39.13 26.62 7.33
N ASP A 10 -37.83 26.85 7.06
CA ASP A 10 -37.38 27.35 5.76
C ASP A 10 -37.05 26.19 4.80
N PRO A 11 -37.93 25.87 3.82
CA PRO A 11 -37.67 24.81 2.85
C PRO A 11 -36.48 25.12 1.93
N TYR A 12 -35.98 26.35 1.89
CA TYR A 12 -34.76 26.72 1.16
C TYR A 12 -33.47 26.49 1.97
N GLN A 13 -33.52 26.48 3.30
CA GLN A 13 -32.37 26.07 4.13
C GLN A 13 -32.14 24.56 4.08
N PHE A 14 -33.21 23.76 4.01
CA PHE A 14 -33.10 22.31 3.79
C PHE A 14 -32.64 21.94 2.38
N ARG A 15 -33.07 22.68 1.34
CA ARG A 15 -32.60 22.47 -0.05
C ARG A 15 -31.09 22.68 -0.25
N MET A 16 -30.44 23.43 0.64
CA MET A 16 -29.00 23.63 0.58
C MET A 16 -28.24 22.33 0.90
N TYR A 17 -28.83 21.43 1.69
CA TYR A 17 -28.42 20.03 1.84
C TYR A 17 -29.14 19.18 0.79
N ARG A 18 -28.84 19.44 -0.48
CA ARG A 18 -29.32 18.63 -1.61
C ARG A 18 -29.10 17.15 -1.29
N GLU A 19 -30.20 16.42 -1.13
CA GLU A 19 -30.16 14.96 -1.08
C GLU A 19 -29.42 14.44 -2.31
N LEU A 20 -28.38 13.63 -2.08
CA LEU A 20 -27.68 12.96 -3.19
C LEU A 20 -28.70 12.18 -4.02
N SER A 21 -28.63 12.32 -5.34
CA SER A 21 -29.41 11.46 -6.23
C SER A 21 -29.06 10.00 -5.95
N GLU A 22 -29.99 9.08 -6.21
CA GLU A 22 -29.76 7.64 -6.04
C GLU A 22 -28.48 7.18 -6.78
N LYS A 23 -28.21 7.80 -7.94
CA LYS A 23 -26.99 7.58 -8.72
C LYS A 23 -25.72 7.97 -7.97
N GLU A 24 -25.71 9.15 -7.34
CA GLU A 24 -24.55 9.61 -6.56
C GLU A 24 -24.34 8.77 -5.30
N ARG A 25 -25.41 8.35 -4.61
CA ARG A 25 -25.32 7.43 -3.46
C ARG A 25 -24.75 6.08 -3.87
N LYS A 26 -25.18 5.55 -5.02
CA LYS A 26 -24.66 4.29 -5.57
C LYS A 26 -23.17 4.41 -5.92
N GLN A 27 -22.77 5.48 -6.62
CA GLN A 27 -21.37 5.74 -6.94
C GLN A 27 -20.50 5.89 -5.69
N LEU A 28 -21.01 6.58 -4.66
CA LEU A 28 -20.31 6.74 -3.39
C LEU A 28 -20.15 5.40 -2.67
N GLY A 29 -21.20 4.57 -2.64
CA GLY A 29 -21.15 3.21 -2.09
C GLY A 29 -20.12 2.31 -2.79
N GLU A 30 -20.04 2.37 -4.13
CA GLU A 30 -19.02 1.65 -4.90
C GLU A 30 -17.61 2.18 -4.64
N LYS A 31 -17.46 3.49 -4.41
CA LYS A 31 -16.17 4.09 -4.06
C LYS A 31 -15.71 3.65 -2.67
N ILE A 32 -16.60 3.65 -1.68
CA ILE A 32 -16.29 3.17 -0.32
C ILE A 32 -15.84 1.71 -0.35
N LYS A 33 -16.59 0.84 -1.02
CA LYS A 33 -16.22 -0.58 -1.17
C LYS A 33 -14.83 -0.78 -1.79
N ARG A 34 -14.47 0.02 -2.79
CA ARG A 34 -13.12 -0.03 -3.39
C ARG A 34 -12.04 0.41 -2.42
N LEU A 35 -12.30 1.46 -1.64
CA LEU A 35 -11.36 1.95 -0.64
C LEU A 35 -11.16 0.91 0.48
N ASP A 36 -12.21 0.22 0.92
CA ASP A 36 -12.10 -0.83 1.94
C ASP A 36 -11.17 -1.96 1.46
N ILE A 37 -11.37 -2.46 0.23
CA ILE A 37 -10.51 -3.49 -0.38
C ILE A 37 -9.06 -2.99 -0.50
N GLN A 38 -8.85 -1.73 -0.86
CA GLN A 38 -7.51 -1.14 -0.93
C GLN A 38 -6.86 -1.06 0.46
N CYS A 39 -7.61 -0.69 1.50
CA CYS A 39 -7.11 -0.66 2.87
C CYS A 39 -6.68 -2.05 3.33
N ASP A 40 -7.50 -3.08 3.11
CA ASP A 40 -7.17 -4.47 3.46
C ASP A 40 -5.89 -4.93 2.74
N THR A 41 -5.79 -4.63 1.44
CA THR A 41 -4.59 -4.96 0.63
C THR A 41 -3.32 -4.29 1.18
N LEU A 42 -3.43 -3.03 1.62
CA LEU A 42 -2.30 -2.31 2.21
C LEU A 42 -1.88 -2.89 3.57
N ILE A 43 -2.85 -3.32 4.39
CA ILE A 43 -2.58 -3.99 5.66
C ILE A 43 -1.83 -5.31 5.41
N ASP A 44 -2.32 -6.12 4.48
CA ASP A 44 -1.69 -7.41 4.13
C ASP A 44 -0.26 -7.21 3.62
N ASN A 45 -0.06 -6.25 2.71
CA ASN A 45 1.25 -5.90 2.18
C ASN A 45 2.22 -5.45 3.28
N ARG A 46 1.76 -4.63 4.23
CA ARG A 46 2.56 -4.20 5.38
C ARG A 46 2.99 -5.38 6.24
N MET A 47 2.09 -6.35 6.48
CA MET A 47 2.39 -7.51 7.30
C MET A 47 3.43 -8.42 6.64
N LYS A 48 3.35 -8.61 5.31
CA LYS A 48 4.33 -9.37 4.53
C LYS A 48 5.71 -8.71 4.54
N LEU A 49 5.77 -7.40 4.32
CA LEU A 49 7.02 -6.62 4.42
C LEU A 49 7.65 -6.75 5.82
N LEU A 50 6.84 -6.63 6.87
CA LEU A 50 7.33 -6.77 8.24
C LEU A 50 7.88 -8.18 8.51
N LYS A 51 7.25 -9.22 7.98
CA LYS A 51 7.73 -10.60 8.08
C LYS A 51 9.08 -10.77 7.39
N ALA A 52 9.23 -10.27 6.16
CA ALA A 52 10.49 -10.34 5.42
C ALA A 52 11.62 -9.59 6.15
N LEU A 53 11.35 -8.38 6.65
CA LEU A 53 12.31 -7.59 7.44
C LEU A 53 12.74 -8.30 8.73
N LYS A 54 11.81 -8.92 9.46
CA LYS A 54 12.13 -9.72 10.65
C LYS A 54 13.02 -10.91 10.32
N LEU A 55 12.80 -11.56 9.18
CA LEU A 55 13.60 -12.69 8.75
C LEU A 55 15.02 -12.26 8.37
N ILE A 56 15.17 -11.16 7.64
CA ILE A 56 16.48 -10.54 7.36
C ILE A 56 17.17 -10.19 8.68
N TYR A 57 16.48 -9.54 9.61
CA TYR A 57 17.06 -9.14 10.89
C TYR A 57 17.59 -10.35 11.67
N ARG A 58 16.78 -11.41 11.79
CA ARG A 58 17.19 -12.66 12.45
C ARG A 58 18.45 -13.25 11.80
N LYS A 59 18.49 -13.29 10.46
CA LYS A 59 19.63 -13.87 9.76
C LYS A 59 20.87 -12.99 9.85
N HIS A 60 20.75 -11.71 9.51
CA HIS A 60 21.88 -10.82 9.32
C HIS A 60 22.42 -10.25 10.63
N VAL A 61 21.54 -9.89 11.57
CA VAL A 61 21.91 -9.20 12.81
C VAL A 61 22.09 -10.19 13.96
N CYS A 62 21.20 -11.18 14.07
CA CYS A 62 21.27 -12.16 15.16
C CYS A 62 22.09 -13.42 14.82
N ASP A 63 22.61 -13.53 13.59
CA ASP A 63 23.32 -14.70 13.08
C ASP A 63 22.58 -16.04 13.37
N ASP A 64 21.24 -16.02 13.23
CA ASP A 64 20.41 -17.19 13.50
C ASP A 64 20.71 -18.30 12.48
N GLN A 65 21.34 -19.37 12.95
CA GLN A 65 21.73 -20.52 12.12
C GLN A 65 20.54 -21.37 11.67
N ASN A 66 19.37 -21.19 12.28
CA ASN A 66 18.14 -21.88 11.86
C ASN A 66 17.45 -21.19 10.69
N VAL A 67 17.91 -20.01 10.29
CA VAL A 67 17.43 -19.31 9.11
C VAL A 67 18.51 -19.38 8.04
N SER A 68 18.17 -19.94 6.88
CA SER A 68 19.06 -19.97 5.74
C SER A 68 18.94 -18.68 4.92
N TRP A 69 20.02 -18.32 4.21
CA TRP A 69 19.95 -17.23 3.24
C TRP A 69 18.97 -17.56 2.10
N GLY A 70 18.77 -18.84 1.77
CA GLY A 70 17.76 -19.27 0.79
C GLY A 70 16.33 -18.91 1.21
N GLU A 71 15.96 -19.19 2.47
CA GLU A 71 14.65 -18.81 3.01
C GLU A 71 14.46 -17.29 3.05
N VAL A 72 15.51 -16.54 3.39
CA VAL A 72 15.48 -15.06 3.35
C VAL A 72 15.26 -14.58 1.92
N SER A 73 16.03 -15.08 0.96
CA SER A 73 15.92 -14.69 -0.46
C SER A 73 14.54 -15.02 -1.02
N GLN A 74 14.01 -16.22 -0.75
CA GLN A 74 12.68 -16.62 -1.22
C GLN A 74 11.59 -15.74 -0.60
N CYS A 75 11.62 -15.54 0.73
CA CYS A 75 10.64 -14.69 1.41
C CYS A 75 10.66 -13.25 0.89
N LEU A 76 11.83 -12.71 0.55
CA LEU A 76 11.97 -11.38 -0.02
C LEU A 76 11.43 -11.31 -1.44
N LEU A 77 11.77 -12.29 -2.29
CA LEU A 77 11.26 -12.38 -3.64
C LEU A 77 9.73 -12.39 -3.64
N ASP A 78 9.13 -13.33 -2.90
CA ASP A 78 7.68 -13.47 -2.83
C ASP A 78 7.01 -12.19 -2.32
N THR A 79 7.56 -11.60 -1.25
CA THR A 79 7.01 -10.36 -0.68
C THR A 79 7.07 -9.20 -1.67
N LEU A 80 8.18 -9.03 -2.40
CA LEU A 80 8.34 -7.93 -3.35
C LEU A 80 7.43 -8.12 -4.57
N CYS A 81 7.32 -9.35 -5.10
CA CYS A 81 6.39 -9.68 -6.17
C CYS A 81 4.94 -9.41 -5.77
N GLU A 82 4.52 -9.80 -4.57
CA GLU A 82 3.15 -9.58 -4.10
C GLU A 82 2.83 -8.10 -3.83
N VAL A 83 3.78 -7.33 -3.32
CA VAL A 83 3.56 -5.92 -2.95
C VAL A 83 3.62 -5.00 -4.16
N MET A 84 4.57 -5.22 -5.06
CA MET A 84 4.82 -4.35 -6.22
C MET A 84 4.12 -4.85 -7.48
N GLY A 85 3.85 -6.17 -7.55
CA GLY A 85 3.48 -6.88 -8.76
C GLY A 85 4.70 -7.38 -9.53
N ASP A 86 4.60 -8.58 -10.10
CA ASP A 86 5.71 -9.28 -10.79
C ASP A 86 6.41 -8.42 -11.84
N LYS A 87 5.63 -7.68 -12.64
CA LYS A 87 6.18 -6.81 -13.69
C LYS A 87 7.00 -5.66 -13.11
N ALA A 88 6.47 -4.99 -12.08
CA ALA A 88 7.17 -3.89 -11.43
C ALA A 88 8.42 -4.39 -10.70
N TYR A 89 8.36 -5.60 -10.11
CA TYR A 89 9.52 -6.25 -9.54
C TYR A 89 10.59 -6.54 -10.61
N GLN A 90 10.21 -7.08 -11.75
CA GLN A 90 11.14 -7.37 -12.85
C GLN A 90 11.83 -6.10 -13.35
N GLU A 91 11.07 -5.03 -13.61
CA GLU A 91 11.61 -3.74 -14.05
C GLU A 91 12.59 -3.15 -13.02
N TRP A 92 12.25 -3.23 -11.74
CA TRP A 92 13.13 -2.80 -10.65
C TRP A 92 14.40 -3.66 -10.57
N SER A 93 14.27 -4.99 -10.64
CA SER A 93 15.40 -5.92 -10.56
C SER A 93 16.39 -5.72 -11.72
N GLU A 94 15.90 -5.53 -12.94
CA GLU A 94 16.71 -5.22 -14.12
C GLU A 94 17.39 -3.84 -14.03
N SER A 95 16.74 -2.86 -13.39
CA SER A 95 17.33 -1.55 -13.11
C SER A 95 18.51 -1.68 -12.13
N GLU A 96 18.35 -2.41 -11.02
CA GLU A 96 19.43 -2.60 -10.06
C GLU A 96 20.59 -3.40 -10.64
N ARG A 97 20.31 -4.45 -11.44
CA ARG A 97 21.36 -5.23 -12.12
C ARG A 97 22.25 -4.34 -13.00
N ARG A 98 21.63 -3.48 -13.82
CA ARG A 98 22.37 -2.52 -14.67
C ARG A 98 23.26 -1.60 -13.85
N ARG A 99 22.78 -1.10 -12.69
CA ARG A 99 23.59 -0.26 -11.80
C ARG A 99 24.82 -0.99 -11.26
N TYR A 100 24.66 -2.26 -10.86
CA TYR A 100 25.79 -3.05 -10.38
C TYR A 100 26.84 -3.30 -11.47
N GLU A 101 26.40 -3.61 -12.69
CA GLU A 101 27.28 -3.83 -13.84
C GLU A 101 28.06 -2.55 -14.20
N THR A 102 27.38 -1.40 -14.26
CA THR A 102 28.05 -0.11 -14.51
C THR A 102 29.06 0.25 -13.42
N ASN A 103 28.76 -0.04 -12.15
CA ASN A 103 29.68 0.24 -11.04
C ASN A 103 30.86 -0.75 -10.98
N ALA A 104 30.72 -1.95 -11.55
CA ALA A 104 31.80 -2.95 -11.62
C ALA A 104 32.85 -2.59 -12.69
N GLU A 105 32.43 -1.92 -13.78
CA GLU A 105 33.32 -1.43 -14.85
C GLU A 105 34.12 -0.16 -14.47
N VAL A 106 33.80 0.48 -13.33
CA VAL A 106 34.41 1.74 -12.87
C VAL A 106 35.44 1.52 -11.74
N LYS A 107 35.93 0.29 -11.53
CA LYS A 107 37.07 0.06 -10.62
C LYS A 107 38.41 0.30 -11.35
N PRO A 108 39.34 1.11 -10.79
CA PRO A 108 40.70 1.28 -11.32
C PRO A 108 41.53 0.00 -11.21
#